data_AF-A0A1F0IBH1-F1
#
_entry.id   AF-A0A1F0IBH1-F1
#
_cell.length_a   1.000
_cell.length_b   1.000
_cell.length_c   1.000
_cell.angle_alpha   90.00
_cell.angle_beta   90.00
_cell.angle_gamma   90.00
#
_symmetry.space_group_name_H-M   'P 1'
#
loop_
_entity.id
_entity.type
_entity.pdbx_description
1 polymer ?
#
loop_
_entity_poly.entity_id
_entity_poly.type
_entity_poly.pdbx_seq_one_letter_code
_entity_poly.pdbx_strand_id
1 'polypeptide(L)'
;MDKIRMIILMFVRRIYFKFRGYRDEMLSKTTEFGLEGHRCIVAQPFLIVHPENVYMHEYARINPNSVILSNKGKFVMGKYSVASIGLSVVPDMHTSTVGIPQCCLGASHIHDKIEDVIVDEDVWIGMNVTLLGGAHLHRGCIVGANTLLSKHFSPPPYSVVAGNPARIIAVKFNIEQILQHEAKLYSSEERFTREQLEELFTKYYEGKRVFGVDANFSEDDETKLKNTMQFIGFKYPEFD
;
A
#
# COMPACT_ATOMS: atom_id res chain seq x y z
N MET A 1 -6.26 -2.12 43.15
CA MET A 1 -7.25 -1.19 42.56
C MET A 1 -7.20 -1.24 41.03
N ASP A 2 -6.76 -2.36 40.43
CA ASP A 2 -6.15 -2.31 39.10
C ASP A 2 -6.94 -3.01 37.99
N LYS A 3 -7.80 -4.00 38.33
CA LYS A 3 -8.64 -4.67 37.32
C LYS A 3 -9.77 -3.78 36.80
N ILE A 4 -10.44 -3.03 37.69
CA ILE A 4 -11.57 -2.16 37.33
C ILE A 4 -11.10 -1.00 36.45
N ARG A 5 -9.97 -0.36 36.79
CA ARG A 5 -9.36 0.70 35.97
C ARG A 5 -8.96 0.19 34.59
N MET A 6 -8.39 -1.01 34.50
CA MET A 6 -7.98 -1.61 33.22
C MET A 6 -9.20 -1.92 32.33
N ILE A 7 -10.29 -2.46 32.89
CA ILE A 7 -11.54 -2.72 32.16
C ILE A 7 -12.15 -1.41 31.63
N ILE A 8 -12.18 -0.36 32.46
CA ILE A 8 -12.66 0.97 32.05
C ILE A 8 -11.80 1.55 30.93
N LEU A 9 -10.47 1.47 31.04
CA LEU A 9 -9.54 1.91 30.01
C LEU A 9 -9.74 1.16 28.69
N MET A 10 -9.89 -0.17 28.73
CA MET A 10 -10.15 -0.97 27.52
C MET A 10 -11.49 -0.62 26.89
N PHE A 11 -12.52 -0.37 27.69
CA PHE A 11 -13.85 0.03 27.21
C PHE A 11 -13.84 1.44 26.59
N VAL A 12 -13.22 2.41 27.25
CA VAL A 12 -13.05 3.78 26.73
C VAL A 12 -12.21 3.77 25.45
N ARG A 13 -11.12 2.97 25.42
CA ARG A 13 -10.28 2.81 24.23
C ARG A 13 -11.06 2.19 23.07
N ARG A 14 -11.91 1.19 23.34
CA ARG A 14 -12.80 0.57 22.34
C ARG A 14 -13.85 1.56 21.81
N ILE A 15 -14.45 2.38 22.65
CA ILE A 15 -15.38 3.44 22.22
C ILE A 15 -14.64 4.50 21.41
N TYR A 16 -13.49 4.97 21.88
CA TYR A 16 -12.67 5.96 21.19
C TYR A 16 -12.27 5.47 19.79
N PHE A 17 -11.80 4.23 19.65
CA PHE A 17 -11.45 3.67 18.34
C PHE A 17 -12.66 3.43 17.45
N LYS A 18 -13.80 3.02 18.02
CA LYS A 18 -15.04 2.88 17.26
C LYS A 18 -15.54 4.24 16.76
N PHE A 19 -15.46 5.27 17.60
CA PHE A 19 -15.84 6.64 17.26
C PHE A 19 -14.85 7.26 16.26
N ARG A 20 -13.55 6.99 16.40
CA ARG A 20 -12.52 7.38 15.43
C ARG A 20 -12.74 6.71 14.08
N GLY A 21 -12.98 5.40 14.05
CA GLY A 21 -13.32 4.67 12.82
C GLY A 21 -14.57 5.21 12.16
N TYR A 22 -15.63 5.46 12.93
CA TYR A 22 -16.88 6.05 12.42
C TYR A 22 -16.69 7.49 11.93
N ARG A 23 -15.85 8.29 12.60
CA ARG A 23 -15.53 9.66 12.19
C ARG A 23 -14.69 9.67 10.91
N ASP A 24 -13.68 8.82 10.83
CA ASP A 24 -12.80 8.70 9.66
C ASP A 24 -13.63 8.18 8.45
N GLU A 25 -14.59 7.27 8.68
CA GLU A 25 -15.58 6.78 7.69
C GLU A 25 -16.63 7.85 7.30
N MET A 26 -17.07 8.70 8.23
CA MET A 26 -18.02 9.78 7.92
C MET A 26 -17.36 10.95 7.18
N LEU A 27 -16.07 11.20 7.41
CA LEU A 27 -15.34 12.28 6.74
C LEU A 27 -14.72 11.84 5.40
N SER A 28 -14.61 10.54 5.11
CA SER A 28 -14.27 10.07 3.75
C SER A 28 -15.42 10.28 2.77
N LYS A 29 -16.68 10.30 3.24
CA LYS A 29 -17.90 10.45 2.42
C LYS A 29 -18.05 11.77 1.65
N THR A 30 -17.17 12.75 1.87
CA THR A 30 -17.17 13.99 1.06
C THR A 30 -16.23 13.94 -0.13
N THR A 31 -15.60 12.78 -0.38
CA THR A 31 -14.56 12.59 -1.41
C THR A 31 -15.00 11.44 -2.31
N GLU A 32 -15.39 11.74 -3.55
CA GLU A 32 -15.78 10.70 -4.51
C GLU A 32 -14.53 10.18 -5.22
N PHE A 33 -14.07 8.98 -4.85
CA PHE A 33 -12.97 8.30 -5.53
C PHE A 33 -13.40 7.71 -6.86
N GLY A 34 -12.45 7.58 -7.80
CA GLY A 34 -12.69 6.88 -9.08
C GLY A 34 -13.05 5.40 -8.87
N LEU A 35 -12.57 4.82 -7.77
CA LEU A 35 -13.04 3.55 -7.21
C LEU A 35 -12.91 3.58 -5.69
N GLU A 36 -13.99 3.22 -4.99
CA GLU A 36 -14.01 3.02 -3.55
C GLU A 36 -14.34 1.55 -3.24
N GLY A 37 -13.31 0.72 -3.17
CA GLY A 37 -13.40 -0.69 -2.86
C GLY A 37 -13.90 -0.93 -1.44
N HIS A 38 -14.52 -2.09 -1.23
CA HIS A 38 -15.07 -2.48 0.06
C HIS A 38 -14.02 -2.36 1.18
N ARG A 39 -14.35 -1.65 2.26
CA ARG A 39 -13.49 -1.49 3.46
C ARG A 39 -12.13 -0.83 3.19
N CYS A 40 -11.96 -0.12 2.07
CA CYS A 40 -10.80 0.74 1.91
C CYS A 40 -10.83 1.92 2.89
N ILE A 41 -9.67 2.46 3.25
CA ILE A 41 -9.55 3.57 4.22
C ILE A 41 -8.46 4.52 3.76
N VAL A 42 -8.78 5.81 3.71
CA VAL A 42 -7.79 6.91 3.69
C VAL A 42 -7.95 7.72 4.97
N ALA A 43 -7.01 7.58 5.89
CA ALA A 43 -7.11 8.15 7.21
C ALA A 43 -6.69 9.63 7.23
N GLN A 44 -7.43 10.45 7.97
CA GLN A 44 -7.17 11.89 8.07
C GLN A 44 -6.08 12.26 9.10
N PRO A 45 -5.40 13.42 8.93
CA PRO A 45 -5.54 14.34 7.79
C PRO A 45 -4.90 13.77 6.51
N PHE A 46 -5.43 14.15 5.35
CA PHE A 46 -4.85 13.87 4.05
C PHE A 46 -5.05 15.07 3.12
N LEU A 47 -4.27 15.14 2.05
CA LEU A 47 -4.50 16.05 0.93
C LEU A 47 -4.59 15.22 -0.35
N ILE A 48 -5.77 15.22 -0.97
CA ILE A 48 -5.97 14.57 -2.27
C ILE A 48 -6.46 15.64 -3.25
N VAL A 49 -5.75 15.77 -4.37
CA VAL A 49 -6.14 16.60 -5.50
C VAL A 49 -6.78 15.69 -6.55
N HIS A 50 -7.96 16.08 -7.05
CA HIS A 50 -8.77 15.29 -7.98
C HIS A 50 -8.99 13.83 -7.53
N PRO A 51 -9.77 13.62 -6.46
CA PRO A 51 -10.04 12.29 -5.92
C PRO A 51 -10.64 11.30 -6.92
N GLU A 52 -11.33 11.78 -7.96
CA GLU A 52 -11.83 10.98 -9.08
C GLU A 52 -10.73 10.20 -9.83
N ASN A 53 -9.46 10.62 -9.70
CA ASN A 53 -8.30 9.93 -10.25
C ASN A 53 -7.64 8.95 -9.27
N VAL A 54 -8.21 8.76 -8.09
CA VAL A 54 -7.72 7.83 -7.06
C VAL A 54 -8.63 6.60 -7.02
N TYR A 55 -8.01 5.42 -7.11
CA TYR A 55 -8.69 4.12 -7.17
C TYR A 55 -8.21 3.26 -6.01
N MET A 56 -9.03 3.15 -4.97
CA MET A 56 -8.75 2.37 -3.77
C MET A 56 -9.47 1.03 -3.84
N HIS A 57 -8.75 -0.09 -3.90
CA HIS A 57 -9.36 -1.43 -3.93
C HIS A 57 -9.70 -1.95 -2.53
N GLU A 58 -10.31 -3.14 -2.46
CA GLU A 58 -10.81 -3.72 -1.23
C GLU A 58 -9.72 -3.82 -0.15
N TYR A 59 -10.07 -3.39 1.06
CA TYR A 59 -9.19 -3.38 2.22
C TYR A 59 -7.89 -2.58 2.06
N ALA A 60 -7.69 -1.82 0.98
CA ALA A 60 -6.55 -0.95 0.81
C ALA A 60 -6.57 0.17 1.87
N ARG A 61 -5.42 0.49 2.45
CA ARG A 61 -5.33 1.50 3.53
C ARG A 61 -4.20 2.48 3.34
N ILE A 62 -4.50 3.76 3.54
CA ILE A 62 -3.52 4.84 3.57
C ILE A 62 -3.64 5.53 4.92
N ASN A 63 -2.53 5.58 5.65
CA ASN A 63 -2.46 6.24 6.95
C ASN A 63 -2.36 7.77 6.83
N PRO A 64 -2.55 8.50 7.94
CA PRO A 64 -2.60 9.96 7.93
C PRO A 64 -1.36 10.66 7.39
N ASN A 65 -1.50 11.96 7.18
CA ASN A 65 -0.52 12.89 6.63
C ASN A 65 -0.07 12.53 5.21
N SER A 66 -0.88 11.79 4.47
CA SER A 66 -0.58 11.41 3.09
C SER A 66 -1.08 12.46 2.11
N VAL A 67 -0.31 12.66 1.03
CA VAL A 67 -0.53 13.66 -0.02
C VAL A 67 -0.58 12.94 -1.37
N ILE A 68 -1.67 13.10 -2.11
CA ILE A 68 -1.89 12.49 -3.42
C ILE A 68 -2.23 13.62 -4.41
N LEU A 69 -1.32 13.90 -5.35
CA LEU A 69 -1.44 15.00 -6.31
C LEU A 69 -1.82 14.49 -7.71
N SER A 70 -2.92 13.76 -7.81
CA SER A 70 -3.37 13.08 -9.03
C SER A 70 -4.17 14.00 -9.96
N ASN A 71 -3.55 15.02 -10.55
CA ASN A 71 -4.27 16.01 -11.39
C ASN A 71 -4.84 15.39 -12.67
N LYS A 72 -4.00 14.70 -13.43
CA LYS A 72 -4.41 13.97 -14.64
C LYS A 72 -4.02 12.50 -14.60
N GLY A 73 -2.87 12.20 -13.97
CA GLY A 73 -2.43 10.82 -13.79
C GLY A 73 -3.20 10.15 -12.66
N LYS A 74 -3.45 8.85 -12.81
CA LYS A 74 -4.19 8.06 -11.84
C LYS A 74 -3.27 7.55 -10.73
N PHE A 75 -3.86 7.36 -9.56
CA PHE A 75 -3.25 6.55 -8.50
C PHE A 75 -4.14 5.35 -8.21
N VAL A 76 -3.59 4.16 -8.40
CA VAL A 76 -4.31 2.89 -8.15
C VAL A 76 -3.63 2.17 -7.00
N MET A 77 -4.41 1.84 -5.96
CA MET A 77 -3.95 1.08 -4.80
C MET A 77 -4.72 -0.22 -4.67
N GLY A 78 -4.03 -1.33 -4.96
CA GLY A 78 -4.57 -2.68 -5.03
C GLY A 78 -5.01 -3.26 -3.68
N LYS A 79 -5.74 -4.37 -3.76
CA LYS A 79 -6.37 -5.01 -2.60
C LYS A 79 -5.34 -5.39 -1.54
N TYR A 80 -5.73 -5.26 -0.27
CA TYR A 80 -4.91 -5.60 0.91
C TYR A 80 -3.66 -4.72 1.13
N SER A 81 -3.33 -3.82 0.21
CA SER A 81 -2.15 -2.97 0.31
C SER A 81 -2.29 -1.92 1.41
N VAL A 82 -1.19 -1.60 2.08
CA VAL A 82 -1.17 -0.65 3.20
C VAL A 82 0.00 0.31 3.06
N ALA A 83 -0.29 1.61 3.13
CA ALA A 83 0.69 2.66 3.25
C ALA A 83 0.72 3.23 4.67
N SER A 84 1.92 3.36 5.21
CA SER A 84 2.16 4.04 6.49
C SER A 84 1.97 5.55 6.36
N ILE A 85 2.20 6.26 7.46
CA ILE A 85 2.02 7.70 7.58
C ILE A 85 2.91 8.43 6.55
N GLY A 86 2.39 9.49 5.93
CA GLY A 86 3.21 10.38 5.09
C GLY A 86 3.46 9.90 3.66
N LEU A 87 2.60 9.05 3.09
CA LEU A 87 2.72 8.67 1.68
C LEU A 87 2.59 9.91 0.79
N SER A 88 3.51 10.10 -0.15
CA SER A 88 3.42 11.13 -1.19
C SER A 88 3.30 10.48 -2.56
N VAL A 89 2.26 10.83 -3.33
CA VAL A 89 2.02 10.32 -4.68
C VAL A 89 1.92 11.48 -5.65
N VAL A 90 2.75 11.48 -6.69
CA VAL A 90 2.85 12.57 -7.68
C VAL A 90 2.92 11.98 -9.10
N PRO A 91 1.76 11.65 -9.72
CA PRO A 91 1.69 11.11 -11.08
C PRO A 91 2.09 12.13 -12.16
N ASP A 92 1.78 13.41 -11.93
CA ASP A 92 2.00 14.52 -12.84
C ASP A 92 3.36 15.19 -12.58
N MET A 93 4.30 15.09 -13.52
CA MET A 93 5.67 15.59 -13.38
C MET A 93 5.97 16.73 -14.36
N HIS A 94 6.47 17.85 -13.85
CA HIS A 94 6.89 18.97 -14.68
C HIS A 94 8.19 18.70 -15.44
N THR A 95 8.26 19.19 -16.68
CA THR A 95 9.48 19.13 -17.50
C THR A 95 10.07 20.52 -17.72
N SER A 96 11.30 20.73 -17.26
CA SER A 96 12.04 21.96 -17.58
C SER A 96 12.32 22.04 -19.08
N THR A 97 12.02 23.19 -19.68
CA THR A 97 12.18 23.45 -21.12
C THR A 97 13.14 24.60 -21.32
N VAL A 98 14.15 24.40 -22.17
CA VAL A 98 15.18 25.40 -22.48
C VAL A 98 14.51 26.69 -22.97
N GLY A 99 14.87 27.82 -22.36
CA GLY A 99 14.38 29.14 -22.74
C GLY A 99 13.06 29.58 -22.09
N ILE A 100 12.41 28.74 -21.28
CA ILE A 100 11.16 29.07 -20.59
C ILE A 100 11.37 29.08 -19.06
N PRO A 101 11.06 30.18 -18.34
CA PRO A 101 11.13 30.21 -16.88
C PRO A 101 10.24 29.14 -16.21
N GLN A 102 10.72 28.55 -15.10
CA GLN A 102 10.01 27.45 -14.44
C GLN A 102 8.62 27.83 -13.90
N CYS A 103 8.42 29.08 -13.46
CA CYS A 103 7.10 29.56 -13.04
C CYS A 103 6.08 29.57 -14.20
N CYS A 104 6.52 29.84 -15.43
CA CYS A 104 5.68 29.76 -16.61
C CYS A 104 5.40 28.29 -16.97
N LEU A 105 6.38 27.40 -16.86
CA LEU A 105 6.20 25.96 -17.11
C LEU A 105 5.22 25.32 -16.11
N GLY A 106 5.36 25.62 -14.81
CA GLY A 106 4.47 25.10 -13.78
C GLY A 106 3.02 25.56 -13.95
N ALA A 107 2.79 26.78 -14.45
CA ALA A 107 1.44 27.27 -14.75
C ALA A 107 0.89 26.80 -16.12
N SER A 108 1.76 26.62 -17.11
CA SER A 108 1.35 26.27 -18.47
C SER A 108 1.21 24.76 -18.72
N HIS A 109 1.85 23.95 -17.86
CA HIS A 109 1.92 22.49 -17.99
C HIS A 109 2.50 22.01 -19.34
N ILE A 110 3.35 22.84 -19.97
CA ILE A 110 4.01 22.51 -21.23
C ILE A 110 5.03 21.38 -20.99
N HIS A 111 4.96 20.34 -21.83
CA HIS A 111 5.82 19.15 -21.80
C HIS A 111 5.76 18.32 -20.50
N ASP A 112 4.78 18.57 -19.62
CA ASP A 112 4.56 17.75 -18.44
C ASP A 112 4.40 16.27 -18.83
N LYS A 113 4.99 15.39 -18.03
CA LYS A 113 4.87 13.94 -18.18
C LYS A 113 3.89 13.43 -17.16
N ILE A 114 2.83 12.79 -17.67
CA ILE A 114 1.74 12.27 -16.86
C ILE A 114 1.79 10.76 -17.01
N GLU A 115 2.08 10.07 -15.92
CA GLU A 115 2.16 8.61 -15.90
C GLU A 115 1.49 8.12 -14.61
N ASP A 116 0.61 7.13 -14.74
CA ASP A 116 -0.11 6.57 -13.61
C ASP A 116 0.85 5.97 -12.57
N VAL A 117 0.45 6.02 -11.31
CA VAL A 117 1.14 5.32 -10.21
C VAL A 117 0.30 4.11 -9.84
N ILE A 118 0.90 2.93 -9.98
CA ILE A 118 0.22 1.65 -9.75
C ILE A 118 0.86 0.96 -8.55
N VAL A 119 0.04 0.63 -7.56
CA VAL A 119 0.40 -0.23 -6.44
C VAL A 119 -0.48 -1.46 -6.57
N ASP A 120 0.12 -2.61 -6.85
CA ASP A 120 -0.59 -3.89 -6.91
C ASP A 120 -1.04 -4.34 -5.51
N GLU A 121 -1.47 -5.58 -5.42
CA GLU A 121 -2.09 -6.18 -4.25
C GLU A 121 -1.06 -6.60 -3.18
N ASP A 122 -1.46 -6.59 -1.91
CA ASP A 122 -0.65 -7.01 -0.75
C ASP A 122 0.72 -6.29 -0.61
N VAL A 123 0.78 -5.04 -1.06
CA VAL A 123 1.98 -4.19 -0.96
C VAL A 123 2.01 -3.47 0.39
N TRP A 124 3.16 -3.52 1.06
CA TRP A 124 3.43 -2.76 2.27
C TRP A 124 4.35 -1.57 1.99
N ILE A 125 3.84 -0.36 2.16
CA ILE A 125 4.58 0.88 1.97
C ILE A 125 4.93 1.52 3.32
N GLY A 126 6.22 1.73 3.56
CA GLY A 126 6.77 2.36 4.76
C GLY A 126 6.42 3.84 4.91
N MET A 127 6.86 4.43 6.02
CA MET A 127 6.60 5.84 6.34
C MET A 127 7.33 6.78 5.38
N ASN A 128 6.70 7.89 5.00
CA ASN A 128 7.30 8.95 4.17
C ASN A 128 7.84 8.47 2.81
N VAL A 129 7.23 7.44 2.22
CA VAL A 129 7.57 7.00 0.85
C VAL A 129 7.02 7.98 -0.17
N THR A 130 7.79 8.24 -1.23
CA THR A 130 7.37 9.05 -2.38
C THR A 130 7.27 8.20 -3.64
N LEU A 131 6.12 8.22 -4.29
CA LEU A 131 5.86 7.56 -5.58
C LEU A 131 5.67 8.65 -6.65
N LEU A 132 6.55 8.65 -7.65
CA LEU A 132 6.48 9.55 -8.80
C LEU A 132 5.82 8.88 -9.99
N GLY A 133 5.37 9.67 -10.97
CA GLY A 133 4.77 9.20 -12.22
C GLY A 133 5.45 7.98 -12.84
N GLY A 134 4.64 6.97 -13.13
CA GLY A 134 5.05 5.69 -13.69
C GLY A 134 5.69 4.72 -12.68
N ALA A 135 5.70 5.02 -11.39
CA ALA A 135 6.05 4.04 -10.37
C ALA A 135 5.04 2.88 -10.36
N HIS A 136 5.55 1.65 -10.45
CA HIS A 136 4.75 0.42 -10.36
C HIS A 136 5.29 -0.50 -9.28
N LEU A 137 4.53 -0.65 -8.18
CA LEU A 137 4.88 -1.58 -7.10
C LEU A 137 4.16 -2.90 -7.32
N HIS A 138 4.92 -3.95 -7.58
CA HIS A 138 4.34 -5.26 -7.89
C HIS A 138 3.80 -5.97 -6.65
N ARG A 139 2.93 -6.95 -6.87
CA ARG A 139 2.28 -7.74 -5.81
C ARG A 139 3.25 -8.13 -4.69
N GLY A 140 2.82 -7.97 -3.44
CA GLY A 140 3.58 -8.43 -2.29
C GLY A 140 4.84 -7.62 -1.97
N CYS A 141 5.15 -6.54 -2.70
CA CYS A 141 6.34 -5.73 -2.43
C CYS A 141 6.31 -5.10 -1.03
N ILE A 142 7.49 -4.92 -0.45
CA ILE A 142 7.70 -4.11 0.75
C ILE A 142 8.60 -2.93 0.40
N VAL A 143 8.15 -1.71 0.69
CA VAL A 143 8.91 -0.49 0.49
C VAL A 143 9.35 0.08 1.84
N GLY A 144 10.65 0.17 2.07
CA GLY A 144 11.23 0.77 3.26
C GLY A 144 10.90 2.26 3.39
N ALA A 145 10.93 2.79 4.61
CA ALA A 145 10.65 4.19 4.88
C ALA A 145 11.58 5.16 4.11
N ASN A 146 11.09 6.36 3.78
CA ASN A 146 11.80 7.41 3.03
C ASN A 146 12.32 6.99 1.65
N THR A 147 11.76 5.93 1.05
CA THR A 147 12.13 5.47 -0.30
C THR A 147 11.46 6.33 -1.36
N LEU A 148 12.18 6.62 -2.44
CA LEU A 148 11.63 7.27 -3.63
C LEU A 148 11.58 6.27 -4.79
N LEU A 149 10.41 6.14 -5.39
CA LEU A 149 10.13 5.24 -6.51
C LEU A 149 9.58 6.02 -7.70
N SER A 150 10.01 5.64 -8.90
CA SER A 150 9.60 6.25 -10.17
C SER A 150 9.63 5.17 -11.25
N LYS A 151 9.20 5.48 -12.47
CA LYS A 151 9.28 4.57 -13.63
C LYS A 151 10.64 3.95 -13.93
N HIS A 152 11.73 4.55 -13.42
CA HIS A 152 13.08 4.05 -13.64
C HIS A 152 13.42 2.81 -12.79
N PHE A 153 12.59 2.49 -11.80
CA PHE A 153 12.77 1.31 -10.98
C PHE A 153 11.42 0.68 -10.64
N SER A 154 11.17 -0.48 -11.26
CA SER A 154 9.99 -1.29 -11.01
C SER A 154 10.38 -2.50 -10.15
N PRO A 155 10.12 -2.48 -8.83
CA PRO A 155 10.43 -3.61 -7.95
C PRO A 155 9.65 -4.87 -8.37
N PRO A 156 10.31 -6.04 -8.52
CA PRO A 156 9.63 -7.29 -8.87
C PRO A 156 8.72 -7.78 -7.72
N PRO A 157 7.73 -8.65 -8.01
CA PRO A 157 6.80 -9.18 -7.00
C PRO A 157 7.52 -9.76 -5.79
N TYR A 158 7.03 -9.49 -4.58
CA TYR A 158 7.61 -9.91 -3.30
C TYR A 158 9.00 -9.34 -2.97
N SER A 159 9.50 -8.35 -3.70
CA SER A 159 10.77 -7.71 -3.34
C SER A 159 10.62 -6.82 -2.09
N VAL A 160 11.71 -6.72 -1.33
CA VAL A 160 11.87 -5.68 -0.29
C VAL A 160 12.84 -4.66 -0.81
N VAL A 161 12.38 -3.42 -0.97
CA VAL A 161 13.18 -2.33 -1.55
C VAL A 161 13.30 -1.15 -0.60
N ALA A 162 14.44 -0.46 -0.64
CA ALA A 162 14.65 0.74 0.15
C ALA A 162 15.65 1.71 -0.49
N GLY A 163 15.55 2.99 -0.12
CA GLY A 163 16.55 4.03 -0.39
C GLY A 163 16.20 4.98 -1.55
N ASN A 164 17.09 5.94 -1.79
CA ASN A 164 17.04 6.81 -2.96
C ASN A 164 18.48 6.95 -3.53
N PRO A 165 18.83 6.28 -4.63
CA PRO A 165 17.92 5.51 -5.49
C PRO A 165 17.53 4.15 -4.86
N ALA A 166 16.29 3.70 -5.08
CA ALA A 166 15.76 2.47 -4.50
C ALA A 166 16.52 1.22 -5.01
N ARG A 167 16.72 0.22 -4.14
CA ARG A 167 17.38 -1.06 -4.45
C ARG A 167 16.68 -2.22 -3.77
N ILE A 168 16.75 -3.41 -4.38
CA ILE A 168 16.30 -4.67 -3.75
C ILE A 168 17.30 -5.08 -2.67
N ILE A 169 16.84 -5.06 -1.42
CA ILE A 169 17.65 -5.37 -0.23
C ILE A 169 17.32 -6.75 0.37
N ALA A 170 16.14 -7.29 0.10
CA ALA A 170 15.69 -8.61 0.55
C ALA A 170 14.51 -9.10 -0.32
N VAL A 171 14.05 -10.32 -0.07
CA VAL A 171 12.78 -10.85 -0.58
C VAL A 171 11.81 -11.04 0.59
N LYS A 172 10.53 -10.71 0.42
CA LYS A 172 9.50 -10.78 1.48
C LYS A 172 9.38 -12.20 1.98
N PHE A 173 9.26 -13.17 1.07
CA PHE A 173 9.02 -14.58 1.37
C PHE A 173 9.85 -15.46 0.44
N ASN A 174 10.11 -16.71 0.83
CA ASN A 174 10.63 -17.73 -0.09
C ASN A 174 9.50 -18.34 -0.94
N ILE A 175 9.84 -19.22 -1.90
CA ILE A 175 8.88 -19.82 -2.83
C ILE A 175 7.74 -20.55 -2.08
N GLU A 176 8.05 -21.37 -1.08
CA GLU A 176 7.03 -22.10 -0.32
C GLU A 176 6.10 -21.17 0.45
N GLN A 177 6.67 -20.15 1.08
CA GLN A 177 5.91 -19.13 1.81
C GLN A 177 4.99 -18.34 0.87
N ILE A 178 5.44 -18.01 -0.36
CA ILE A 178 4.60 -17.34 -1.36
C ILE A 178 3.43 -18.24 -1.74
N LEU A 179 3.67 -19.50 -2.09
CA LEU A 179 2.61 -20.44 -2.46
C LEU A 179 1.56 -20.60 -1.35
N GLN A 180 1.99 -20.74 -0.10
CA GLN A 180 1.09 -20.84 1.06
C GLN A 180 0.31 -19.55 1.31
N HIS A 181 0.94 -18.39 1.13
CA HIS A 181 0.32 -17.08 1.31
C HIS A 181 -0.73 -16.82 0.23
N GLU A 182 -0.38 -17.04 -1.04
CA GLU A 182 -1.27 -16.84 -2.18
C GLU A 182 -2.46 -17.81 -2.16
N ALA A 183 -2.27 -19.03 -1.64
CA ALA A 183 -3.36 -19.98 -1.46
C ALA A 183 -4.50 -19.46 -0.56
N LYS A 184 -4.21 -18.52 0.35
CA LYS A 184 -5.21 -17.90 1.24
C LYS A 184 -5.85 -16.65 0.65
N LEU A 185 -5.20 -16.00 -0.32
CA LEU A 185 -5.57 -14.65 -0.78
C LEU A 185 -6.11 -14.59 -2.20
N TYR A 186 -5.79 -15.58 -3.04
CA TYR A 186 -6.09 -15.54 -4.48
C TYR A 186 -6.69 -16.86 -4.98
N SER A 187 -7.49 -16.82 -6.05
CA SER A 187 -7.99 -18.04 -6.70
C SER A 187 -6.85 -18.81 -7.37
N SER A 188 -7.04 -20.08 -7.72
CA SER A 188 -5.99 -20.86 -8.39
C SER A 188 -5.47 -20.24 -9.70
N GLU A 189 -6.32 -19.49 -10.41
CA GLU A 189 -6.00 -18.81 -11.68
C GLU A 189 -5.18 -17.52 -11.50
N GLU A 190 -5.26 -16.89 -10.32
CA GLU A 190 -4.57 -15.64 -10.00
C GLU A 190 -3.18 -15.85 -9.36
N ARG A 191 -2.87 -17.07 -8.93
CA ARG A 191 -1.63 -17.42 -8.20
C ARG A 191 -0.45 -17.57 -9.14
N PHE A 192 0.74 -17.25 -8.65
CA PHE A 192 1.97 -17.65 -9.33
C PHE A 192 2.11 -19.17 -9.33
N THR A 193 2.50 -19.74 -10.46
CA THR A 193 2.95 -21.13 -10.51
C THR A 193 4.35 -21.25 -9.88
N ARG A 194 4.72 -22.47 -9.48
CA ARG A 194 6.06 -22.74 -8.96
C ARG A 194 7.15 -22.33 -9.96
N GLU A 195 6.95 -22.64 -11.24
CA GLU A 195 7.89 -22.35 -12.31
C GLU A 195 8.10 -20.85 -12.49
N GLN A 196 7.01 -20.06 -12.42
CA GLN A 196 7.09 -18.59 -12.46
C GLN A 196 7.87 -18.03 -11.27
N LEU A 197 7.69 -18.60 -10.08
CA LEU A 197 8.44 -18.20 -8.88
C LEU A 197 9.91 -18.59 -8.99
N GLU A 198 10.24 -19.78 -9.50
CA GLU A 198 11.63 -20.21 -9.69
C GLU A 198 12.38 -19.30 -10.67
N GLU A 199 11.75 -18.91 -11.78
CA GLU A 199 12.31 -17.93 -12.73
C GLU A 199 12.53 -16.57 -12.05
N LEU A 200 11.51 -16.08 -11.32
CA LEU A 200 11.57 -14.81 -10.59
C LEU A 200 12.73 -14.78 -9.59
N PHE A 201 12.90 -15.85 -8.81
CA PHE A 201 13.93 -15.95 -7.78
C PHE A 201 15.33 -16.02 -8.40
N THR A 202 15.49 -16.80 -9.46
CA THR A 202 16.75 -16.89 -10.21
C THR A 202 17.16 -15.52 -10.74
N LYS A 203 16.19 -14.75 -11.24
CA LYS A 203 16.47 -13.44 -11.87
C LYS A 203 16.77 -12.31 -10.87
N TYR A 204 16.10 -12.30 -9.70
CA TYR A 204 16.12 -11.12 -8.82
C TYR A 204 16.57 -11.38 -7.38
N TYR A 205 16.49 -12.62 -6.90
CA TYR A 205 16.59 -12.92 -5.46
C TYR A 205 17.78 -13.80 -5.09
N GLU A 206 18.68 -14.08 -6.01
CA GLU A 206 19.93 -14.77 -5.71
C GLU A 206 20.72 -14.02 -4.61
N GLY A 207 21.09 -14.76 -3.55
CA GLY A 207 21.79 -14.21 -2.38
C GLY A 207 20.98 -13.23 -1.53
N LYS A 208 19.70 -12.99 -1.82
CA LYS A 208 18.84 -12.14 -0.98
C LYS A 208 18.34 -12.92 0.22
N ARG A 209 18.45 -12.31 1.40
CA ARG A 209 17.84 -12.86 2.62
C ARG A 209 16.31 -12.80 2.50
N VAL A 210 15.64 -13.77 3.12
CA VAL A 210 14.19 -13.75 3.34
C VAL A 210 13.89 -12.81 4.51
N PHE A 211 12.92 -11.92 4.34
CA PHE A 211 12.54 -10.93 5.35
C PHE A 211 11.43 -11.44 6.28
N GLY A 212 10.41 -12.08 5.70
CA GLY A 212 9.26 -12.62 6.40
C GLY A 212 9.53 -13.93 7.11
N VAL A 213 8.52 -14.39 7.85
CA VAL A 213 8.59 -15.57 8.72
C VAL A 213 7.44 -16.52 8.43
N ASP A 214 7.59 -17.79 8.82
CA ASP A 214 6.55 -18.79 8.71
C ASP A 214 5.38 -18.52 9.67
N ALA A 215 4.20 -19.04 9.32
CA ALA A 215 2.96 -18.90 10.10
C ALA A 215 2.92 -19.84 11.33
N ASN A 216 4.00 -19.87 12.12
CA ASN A 216 4.10 -20.66 13.35
C ASN A 216 3.46 -19.91 14.53
N PHE A 217 2.13 -19.79 14.51
CA PHE A 217 1.37 -19.02 15.50
C PHE A 217 1.21 -19.78 16.81
N SER A 218 1.33 -19.07 17.93
CA SER A 218 0.81 -19.56 19.21
C SER A 218 -0.72 -19.41 19.27
N GLU A 219 -1.39 -20.09 20.20
CA GLU A 219 -2.85 -19.93 20.43
C GLU A 219 -3.23 -18.46 20.69
N ASP A 220 -2.35 -17.70 21.35
CA ASP A 220 -2.54 -16.26 21.60
C ASP A 220 -2.44 -15.44 20.30
N ASP A 221 -1.51 -15.78 19.40
CA ASP A 221 -1.39 -15.13 18.10
C ASP A 221 -2.61 -15.39 17.21
N GLU A 222 -3.11 -16.63 17.18
CA GLU A 222 -4.34 -16.98 16.46
C GLU A 222 -5.54 -16.19 17.00
N THR A 223 -5.65 -16.10 18.32
CA THR A 223 -6.72 -15.34 18.99
C THR A 223 -6.63 -13.85 18.66
N LYS A 224 -5.42 -13.27 18.71
CA LYS A 224 -5.17 -11.87 18.33
C LYS A 224 -5.51 -11.61 16.87
N LEU A 225 -5.11 -12.49 15.97
CA LEU A 225 -5.38 -12.37 14.53
C LEU A 225 -6.89 -12.44 14.26
N LYS A 226 -7.59 -13.43 14.82
CA LYS A 226 -9.04 -13.57 14.70
C LYS A 226 -9.79 -12.35 15.20
N ASN A 227 -9.42 -11.85 16.39
CA ASN A 227 -10.01 -10.64 16.96
C ASN A 227 -9.74 -9.40 16.09
N THR A 228 -8.54 -9.32 15.51
CA THR A 228 -8.17 -8.22 14.60
C THR A 228 -8.97 -8.28 13.32
N MET A 229 -9.05 -9.45 12.66
CA MET A 229 -9.85 -9.67 11.46
C MET A 229 -11.31 -9.32 11.69
N GLN A 230 -11.89 -9.72 12.84
CA GLN A 230 -13.25 -9.36 13.21
C GLN A 230 -13.41 -7.84 13.40
N PHE A 231 -12.46 -7.19 14.07
CA PHE A 231 -12.49 -5.74 14.31
C PHE A 231 -12.41 -4.95 13.00
N ILE A 232 -11.52 -5.34 12.08
CA ILE A 232 -11.36 -4.67 10.78
C ILE A 232 -12.42 -5.10 9.75
N GLY A 233 -13.21 -6.14 10.05
CA GLY A 233 -14.19 -6.72 9.13
C GLY A 233 -13.54 -7.44 7.94
N PHE A 234 -12.32 -7.94 8.10
CA PHE A 234 -11.62 -8.70 7.07
C PHE A 234 -12.10 -10.14 7.08
N LYS A 235 -12.37 -10.66 5.89
CA LYS A 235 -12.65 -12.06 5.63
C LYS A 235 -11.74 -12.51 4.51
N TYR A 236 -11.17 -13.71 4.67
CA TYR A 236 -10.51 -14.33 3.53
C TYR A 236 -11.53 -14.56 2.41
N PRO A 237 -11.14 -14.39 1.15
CA PRO A 237 -11.96 -14.80 0.03
C PRO A 237 -12.28 -16.30 0.12
N GLU A 238 -13.51 -16.65 -0.26
CA GLU A 238 -13.94 -18.04 -0.42
C GLU A 238 -13.68 -18.41 -1.89
N PHE A 239 -12.95 -19.50 -2.10
CA PHE A 239 -12.66 -20.03 -3.44
C PHE A 239 -13.35 -21.38 -3.56
N ASP A 240 -14.02 -21.60 -4.68
CA ASP A 240 -14.62 -22.91 -5.03
C ASP A 240 -13.54 -23.97 -5.34
#